data_AF-A0A1G3XZ04-F1
#
_entry.id   AF-A0A1G3XZ04-F1
#
_cell.length_a   1.000
_cell.length_b   1.000
_cell.length_c   1.000
_cell.angle_alpha   90.00
_cell.angle_beta   90.00
_cell.angle_gamma   90.00
#
_symmetry.space_group_name_H-M   'P 1'
#
loop_
_entity.id
_entity.type
_entity.pdbx_description
1 polymer ?
#
loop_
_entity_poly.entity_id
_entity_poly.type
_entity_poly.pdbx_seq_one_letter_code
_entity_poly.pdbx_strand_id
1 'polypeptide(L)'
;MKNTAKYLSYKAAWERISSAIEHGFYLEAVALCESIISDRLISYVHGVTGKHVKLETQFNHLIGLWRTNAGVIAWKDHVDLADSVDLWRTKRNMVVHGLVKSAPRKPTQNVESFIELARTSAEQGRELAKAVSAWHKKQLANVSRG
;
A
#
# COMPACT_ATOMS: atom_id res chain seq x y z
N MET A 1 -16.42 21.25 -1.46
CA MET A 1 -15.10 21.91 -1.31
C MET A 1 -14.02 20.88 -1.58
N LYS A 2 -13.12 21.06 -2.57
CA LYS A 2 -12.02 20.09 -2.80
C LYS A 2 -11.08 20.14 -1.60
N ASN A 3 -10.72 18.99 -1.04
CA ASN A 3 -9.76 18.91 0.06
C ASN A 3 -8.35 19.15 -0.49
N THR A 4 -7.97 20.42 -0.64
CA THR A 4 -6.68 20.86 -1.19
C THR A 4 -5.51 20.33 -0.38
N ALA A 5 -5.62 20.28 0.95
CA ALA A 5 -4.58 19.71 1.81
C ALA A 5 -4.32 18.23 1.52
N LYS A 6 -5.38 17.43 1.31
CA LYS A 6 -5.25 16.02 0.93
C LYS A 6 -4.64 15.83 -0.46
N TYR A 7 -4.95 16.71 -1.41
CA TYR A 7 -4.29 16.68 -2.71
C TYR A 7 -2.78 16.95 -2.60
N LEU A 8 -2.39 17.98 -1.83
CA LEU A 8 -0.99 18.34 -1.63
C LEU A 8 -0.20 17.24 -0.91
N SER A 9 -0.78 16.59 0.11
CA SER A 9 -0.12 15.48 0.80
C SER A 9 0.13 14.29 -0.12
N TYR A 10 -0.84 13.95 -0.98
CA TYR A 10 -0.66 12.91 -2.00
C TYR A 10 0.41 13.27 -3.02
N LYS A 11 0.40 14.52 -3.52
CA LYS A 11 1.42 15.00 -4.45
C LYS A 11 2.83 14.85 -3.85
N ALA A 12 3.02 15.34 -2.63
CA ALA A 12 4.29 15.23 -1.92
C ALA A 12 4.71 13.76 -1.70
N ALA A 13 3.77 12.88 -1.33
CA ALA A 13 4.06 11.46 -1.17
C ALA A 13 4.54 10.81 -2.47
N TRP A 14 3.91 11.11 -3.62
CA TRP A 14 4.33 10.56 -4.91
C TRP A 14 5.69 11.07 -5.39
N GLU A 15 6.00 12.35 -5.14
CA GLU A 15 7.30 12.94 -5.41
C GLU A 15 8.39 12.26 -4.57
N ARG A 16 8.15 12.09 -3.26
CA ARG A 16 9.06 11.38 -2.36
C ARG A 16 9.25 9.91 -2.72
N ILE A 17 8.18 9.18 -3.07
CA ILE A 17 8.31 7.79 -3.55
C ILE A 17 9.23 7.71 -4.77
N SER A 18 9.08 8.63 -5.72
CA SER A 18 9.87 8.61 -6.95
C SER A 18 11.34 8.92 -6.66
N SER A 19 11.61 9.96 -5.88
CA SER A 19 12.96 10.34 -5.44
C SER A 19 13.61 9.23 -4.59
N ALA A 20 12.86 8.62 -3.67
CA ALA A 20 13.36 7.55 -2.82
C ALA A 20 13.75 6.30 -3.62
N ILE A 21 12.99 5.92 -4.65
CA ILE A 21 13.37 4.81 -5.53
C ILE A 21 14.63 5.17 -6.33
N GLU A 22 14.69 6.37 -6.91
CA GLU A 22 15.83 6.83 -7.70
C GLU A 22 17.15 6.85 -6.91
N HIS A 23 17.10 7.24 -5.64
CA HIS A 23 18.29 7.41 -4.79
C HIS A 23 18.56 6.21 -3.86
N GLY A 24 17.83 5.10 -4.02
CA GLY A 24 18.05 3.89 -3.22
C GLY A 24 17.47 3.90 -1.80
N PHE A 25 16.63 4.88 -1.45
CA PHE A 25 15.89 4.97 -0.18
C PHE A 25 14.62 4.10 -0.19
N TYR A 26 14.76 2.82 -0.54
CA TYR A 26 13.62 1.94 -0.80
C TYR A 26 12.67 1.75 0.40
N LEU A 27 13.17 1.79 1.64
CA LEU A 27 12.34 1.69 2.84
C LEU A 27 11.36 2.85 2.97
N GLU A 28 11.78 4.07 2.62
CA GLU A 28 10.91 5.24 2.59
C GLU A 28 9.81 5.07 1.55
N ALA A 29 10.18 4.67 0.32
CA ALA A 29 9.22 4.42 -0.74
C ALA A 29 8.18 3.37 -0.33
N VAL A 30 8.62 2.27 0.27
CA VAL A 30 7.74 1.20 0.78
C VAL A 30 6.76 1.74 1.84
N ALA A 31 7.23 2.51 2.81
CA ALA A 31 6.39 3.09 3.86
C ALA A 31 5.36 4.07 3.31
N LEU A 32 5.74 4.92 2.36
CA LEU A 32 4.83 5.86 1.72
C LEU A 32 3.79 5.16 0.83
N CYS A 33 4.18 4.10 0.12
CA CYS A 33 3.24 3.29 -0.65
C CYS A 33 2.17 2.65 0.25
N GLU A 34 2.56 2.10 1.39
CA GLU A 34 1.62 1.58 2.39
C GLU A 34 0.69 2.67 2.92
N SER A 35 1.22 3.85 3.23
CA SER A 35 0.42 4.97 3.74
C SER A 35 -0.70 5.35 2.75
N ILE A 36 -0.35 5.45 1.46
CA ILE A 36 -1.32 5.73 0.38
C ILE A 36 -2.38 4.63 0.30
N ILE A 37 -1.96 3.36 0.25
CA ILE A 37 -2.90 2.23 0.15
C ILE A 37 -3.82 2.23 1.38
N SER A 38 -3.28 2.36 2.58
CA SER A 38 -4.04 2.34 3.83
C SER A 38 -5.10 3.44 3.88
N ASP A 39 -4.77 4.68 3.50
CA ASP A 39 -5.75 5.77 3.44
C ASP A 39 -6.86 5.50 2.41
N ARG A 40 -6.54 4.87 1.26
CA ARG A 40 -7.57 4.44 0.29
C ARG A 40 -8.48 3.35 0.86
N LEU A 41 -7.92 2.37 1.58
CA LEU A 41 -8.69 1.29 2.18
C LEU A 41 -9.60 1.81 3.30
N ILE A 42 -9.09 2.67 4.18
CA ILE A 42 -9.88 3.34 5.22
C ILE A 42 -11.05 4.11 4.60
N SER A 43 -10.77 4.91 3.56
CA SER A 43 -11.79 5.68 2.86
C SER A 43 -12.85 4.78 2.22
N TYR A 44 -12.45 3.64 1.63
CA TYR A 44 -13.39 2.68 1.05
C TYR A 44 -14.26 2.02 2.12
N VAL A 45 -13.65 1.44 3.17
CA VAL A 45 -14.37 0.74 4.23
C VAL A 45 -15.36 1.69 4.92
N HIS A 46 -14.95 2.93 5.19
CA HIS A 46 -15.85 3.94 5.72
C HIS A 46 -17.02 4.21 4.76
N GLY A 47 -16.76 4.38 3.46
CA GLY A 47 -17.78 4.66 2.46
C GLY A 47 -18.83 3.56 2.29
N VAL A 48 -18.43 2.28 2.40
CA VAL A 48 -19.36 1.15 2.19
C VAL A 48 -20.04 0.64 3.46
N THR A 49 -19.44 0.85 4.64
CA THR A 49 -19.98 0.35 5.91
C THR A 49 -20.56 1.43 6.82
N GLY A 50 -20.22 2.71 6.58
CA GLY A 50 -20.48 3.81 7.51
C GLY A 50 -19.64 3.76 8.79
N LYS A 51 -18.83 2.71 9.01
CA LYS A 51 -18.02 2.56 10.22
C LYS A 51 -16.74 3.38 10.13
N HIS A 52 -16.36 4.01 11.23
CA HIS A 52 -15.05 4.65 11.34
C HIS A 52 -13.98 3.61 11.64
N VAL A 53 -12.97 3.55 10.77
CA VAL A 53 -11.76 2.75 10.99
C VAL A 53 -10.70 3.66 11.59
N LYS A 54 -10.03 3.22 12.66
CA LYS A 54 -8.94 3.99 13.30
C LYS A 54 -7.77 4.14 12.32
N LEU A 55 -7.11 5.30 12.32
CA LEU A 55 -6.02 5.58 11.38
C LEU A 55 -4.79 4.69 11.64
N GLU A 56 -4.62 4.25 12.87
CA GLU A 56 -3.53 3.39 13.35
C GLU A 56 -3.82 1.90 13.16
N THR A 57 -4.93 1.56 12.47
CA THR A 57 -5.27 0.16 12.19
C THR A 57 -4.15 -0.49 11.38
N GLN A 58 -3.70 -1.66 11.85
CA GLN A 58 -2.63 -2.40 11.20
C GLN A 58 -3.01 -2.75 9.76
N PHE A 59 -2.02 -2.72 8.87
CA PHE A 59 -2.26 -2.87 7.43
C PHE A 59 -2.88 -4.23 7.05
N ASN A 60 -2.50 -5.33 7.70
CA ASN A 60 -3.14 -6.64 7.52
C ASN A 60 -4.64 -6.61 7.86
N HIS A 61 -5.01 -5.92 8.93
CA HIS A 61 -6.40 -5.78 9.34
C HIS A 61 -7.18 -4.93 8.33
N LEU A 62 -6.59 -3.84 7.82
CA LEU A 62 -7.21 -3.03 6.77
C LEU A 62 -7.47 -3.83 5.48
N ILE A 63 -6.52 -4.67 5.05
CA ILE A 63 -6.70 -5.56 3.91
C ILE A 63 -7.82 -6.57 4.18
N GLY A 64 -7.87 -7.16 5.38
CA GLY A 64 -8.94 -8.07 5.77
C GLY A 64 -10.33 -7.40 5.70
N LEU A 65 -10.47 -6.20 6.26
CA LEU A 65 -11.70 -5.42 6.16
C LEU A 65 -12.05 -5.11 4.70
N TRP A 66 -11.07 -4.73 3.90
CA TRP A 66 -11.28 -4.44 2.48
C TRP A 66 -11.82 -5.65 1.73
N ARG A 67 -11.20 -6.83 1.89
CA ARG A 67 -11.63 -8.08 1.25
C ARG A 67 -13.04 -8.49 1.65
N THR A 68 -13.36 -8.43 2.94
CA THR A 68 -14.69 -8.75 3.45
C THR A 68 -15.78 -7.88 2.83
N ASN A 69 -15.48 -6.61 2.54
CA ASN A 69 -16.47 -5.65 2.03
C ASN A 69 -16.45 -5.46 0.51
N ALA A 70 -15.37 -5.83 -0.17
CA ALA A 70 -15.23 -5.67 -1.62
C ALA A 70 -15.37 -6.98 -2.42
N GLY A 71 -15.13 -8.13 -1.77
CA GLY A 71 -15.00 -9.41 -2.47
C GLY A 71 -13.76 -9.44 -3.37
N VAL A 72 -13.85 -10.18 -4.47
CA VAL A 72 -12.79 -10.30 -5.48
C VAL A 72 -12.76 -9.04 -6.34
N ILE A 73 -11.59 -8.43 -6.49
CA ILE A 73 -11.44 -7.15 -7.22
C ILE A 73 -10.62 -7.36 -8.48
N ALA A 74 -11.28 -7.72 -9.57
CA ALA A 74 -10.65 -7.72 -10.89
C ALA A 74 -10.35 -6.27 -11.32
N TRP A 75 -9.07 -5.92 -11.48
CA TRP A 75 -8.64 -4.58 -11.84
C TRP A 75 -7.43 -4.59 -12.78
N LYS A 76 -7.67 -4.22 -14.04
CA LYS A 76 -6.64 -4.25 -15.09
C LYS A 76 -6.00 -5.64 -15.15
N ASP A 77 -4.69 -5.72 -14.95
CA ASP A 77 -3.90 -6.96 -15.02
C ASP A 77 -3.95 -7.77 -13.71
N HIS A 78 -4.68 -7.29 -12.69
CA HIS A 78 -4.88 -8.01 -11.44
C HIS A 78 -6.19 -8.80 -11.48
N VAL A 79 -6.09 -10.13 -11.41
CA VAL A 79 -7.24 -11.02 -11.21
C VAL A 79 -7.94 -10.69 -9.90
N ASP A 80 -7.16 -10.49 -8.84
CA ASP A 80 -7.61 -9.92 -7.58
C ASP A 80 -6.57 -8.91 -7.06
N LEU A 81 -6.96 -7.64 -7.07
CA LEU A 81 -6.13 -6.54 -6.57
C LEU A 81 -5.90 -6.66 -5.06
N ALA A 82 -6.86 -7.17 -4.29
CA ALA A 82 -6.72 -7.33 -2.85
C ALA A 82 -5.70 -8.41 -2.50
N ASP A 83 -5.70 -9.53 -3.24
CA ASP A 83 -4.65 -10.55 -3.14
C ASP A 83 -3.28 -10.00 -3.51
N SER A 84 -3.20 -9.20 -4.58
CA SER A 84 -1.94 -8.60 -5.01
C SER A 84 -1.33 -7.69 -3.92
N VAL A 85 -2.18 -6.94 -3.21
CA VAL A 85 -1.78 -6.10 -2.07
C VAL A 85 -1.39 -6.94 -0.85
N ASP A 86 -2.10 -8.02 -0.55
CA ASP A 86 -1.75 -8.90 0.58
C ASP A 86 -0.44 -9.64 0.35
N LEU A 87 -0.20 -10.12 -0.88
CA LEU A 87 1.08 -10.69 -1.28
C LEU A 87 2.21 -9.66 -1.12
N TRP A 88 1.99 -8.42 -1.56
CA TRP A 88 2.96 -7.36 -1.36
C TRP A 88 3.20 -7.02 0.12
N ARG A 89 2.16 -7.05 0.98
CA ARG A 89 2.31 -6.85 2.42
C ARG A 89 3.32 -7.82 3.02
N THR A 90 3.35 -9.08 2.57
CA THR A 90 4.33 -10.05 3.10
C THR A 90 5.76 -9.61 2.83
N LYS A 91 6.06 -9.18 1.59
CA LYS A 91 7.36 -8.63 1.19
C LYS A 91 7.66 -7.33 1.94
N ARG A 92 6.69 -6.44 2.07
CA ARG A 92 6.79 -5.20 2.86
C ARG A 92 7.23 -5.51 4.30
N ASN A 93 6.59 -6.47 4.96
CA ASN A 93 6.94 -6.84 6.33
C ASN A 93 8.39 -7.36 6.43
N MET A 94 8.85 -8.10 5.41
CA MET A 94 10.26 -8.52 5.33
C MET A 94 11.19 -7.32 5.14
N VAL A 95 10.84 -6.33 4.32
CA VAL A 95 11.64 -5.12 4.11
C VAL A 95 11.72 -4.28 5.39
N VAL A 96 10.59 -4.03 6.05
CA VAL A 96 10.52 -3.18 7.25
C VAL A 96 11.29 -3.78 8.43
N HIS A 97 11.32 -5.11 8.56
CA HIS A 97 11.95 -5.76 9.72
C HIS A 97 13.28 -6.44 9.41
N GLY A 98 13.54 -6.78 8.15
CA GLY A 98 14.51 -7.82 7.81
C GLY A 98 15.97 -7.38 7.78
N LEU A 99 16.27 -6.09 7.67
CA LEU A 99 17.68 -5.65 7.51
C LEU A 99 18.58 -6.20 8.64
N VAL A 100 18.07 -6.19 9.86
CA VAL A 100 18.81 -6.62 11.05
C VAL A 100 18.19 -7.87 11.69
N LYS A 101 16.87 -8.05 11.59
CA LYS A 101 16.16 -9.12 12.30
C LYS A 101 16.45 -10.48 11.68
N SER A 102 17.02 -11.38 12.48
CA SER A 102 17.21 -12.80 12.16
C SER A 102 16.55 -13.68 13.22
N ALA A 103 16.23 -14.93 12.86
CA ALA A 103 15.80 -15.90 13.86
C ALA A 103 16.97 -16.26 14.77
N PRO A 104 16.73 -16.57 16.06
CA PRO A 104 17.80 -17.00 16.97
C PRO A 104 18.65 -18.10 16.33
N ARG A 105 19.98 -17.91 16.34
CA ARG A 105 20.98 -18.85 15.79
C ARG A 105 20.92 -19.07 14.27
N LYS A 106 20.22 -18.23 13.50
CA LYS A 106 20.30 -18.23 12.03
C LYS A 106 21.12 -17.04 11.54
N PRO A 107 21.91 -17.21 10.45
CA PRO A 107 22.56 -16.08 9.80
C PRO A 107 21.52 -15.03 9.40
N THR A 108 21.85 -13.75 9.60
CA THR A 108 21.08 -12.65 9.01
C THR A 108 21.17 -12.75 7.49
N GLN A 109 20.11 -12.35 6.80
CA GLN A 109 20.11 -12.34 5.33
C GLN A 109 21.28 -11.49 4.79
N ASN A 110 21.78 -11.87 3.61
CA ASN A 110 22.78 -11.08 2.91
C ASN A 110 22.23 -9.68 2.59
N VAL A 111 23.05 -8.65 2.80
CA VAL A 111 22.66 -7.23 2.66
C VAL A 111 22.28 -6.88 1.23
N GLU A 112 23.01 -7.38 0.23
CA GLU A 112 22.71 -7.12 -1.19
C GLU A 112 21.38 -7.73 -1.59
N SER A 113 21.12 -8.98 -1.15
CA SER A 113 19.83 -9.65 -1.35
C SER A 113 18.68 -8.88 -0.69
N PHE A 114 18.92 -8.29 0.48
CA PHE A 114 17.94 -7.43 1.15
C PHE A 114 17.68 -6.13 0.38
N ILE A 115 18.73 -5.45 -0.09
CA ILE A 115 18.60 -4.21 -0.85
C ILE A 115 17.79 -4.47 -2.13
N GLU A 116 18.03 -5.58 -2.81
CA GLU A 116 17.27 -5.98 -4.00
C GLU A 116 15.79 -6.31 -3.68
N LEU A 117 15.54 -7.00 -2.57
CA LEU A 117 14.17 -7.20 -2.07
C LEU A 117 13.48 -5.87 -1.75
N ALA A 118 14.20 -4.92 -1.15
CA ALA A 118 13.67 -3.60 -0.82
C ALA A 118 13.35 -2.80 -2.09
N ARG A 119 14.24 -2.80 -3.09
CA ARG A 119 14.03 -2.15 -4.39
C ARG A 119 12.79 -2.68 -5.10
N THR A 120 12.73 -3.99 -5.30
CA THR A 120 11.59 -4.63 -5.99
C THR A 120 10.28 -4.45 -5.22
N SER A 121 10.32 -4.45 -3.89
CA SER A 121 9.16 -4.16 -3.05
C SER A 121 8.70 -2.70 -3.15
N ALA A 122 9.63 -1.74 -3.27
CA ALA A 122 9.31 -0.34 -3.47
C ALA A 122 8.64 -0.09 -4.83
N GLU A 123 9.19 -0.66 -5.90
CA GLU A 123 8.65 -0.58 -7.26
C GLU A 123 7.26 -1.22 -7.33
N GLN A 124 7.11 -2.44 -6.82
CA GLN A 124 5.82 -3.13 -6.75
C GLN A 124 4.81 -2.36 -5.90
N GLY A 125 5.25 -1.80 -4.77
CA GLY A 125 4.41 -0.99 -3.89
C GLY A 125 3.89 0.27 -4.58
N ARG A 126 4.72 0.94 -5.39
CA ARG A 126 4.32 2.11 -6.18
C ARG A 126 3.24 1.76 -7.19
N GLU A 127 3.38 0.65 -7.90
CA GLU A 127 2.40 0.21 -8.89
C GLU A 127 1.07 -0.18 -8.22
N LEU A 128 1.12 -0.90 -7.11
CA LEU A 128 -0.09 -1.25 -6.34
C LEU A 128 -0.77 -0.01 -5.76
N ALA A 129 -0.01 0.94 -5.21
CA ALA A 129 -0.57 2.19 -4.69
C ALA A 129 -1.29 3.00 -5.79
N LYS A 130 -0.74 3.02 -7.02
CA LYS A 130 -1.41 3.61 -8.19
C LYS A 130 -2.68 2.84 -8.54
N ALA A 131 -2.61 1.51 -8.60
CA ALA A 131 -3.73 0.65 -8.94
C ALA A 131 -4.90 0.81 -7.96
N VAL A 132 -4.63 0.75 -6.66
CA VAL A 132 -5.62 0.96 -5.58
C VAL A 132 -6.21 2.37 -5.64
N SER A 133 -5.37 3.40 -5.86
CA SER A 133 -5.87 4.78 -5.97
C SER A 133 -6.80 4.96 -7.18
N ALA A 134 -6.46 4.35 -8.32
CA ALA A 134 -7.28 4.40 -9.53
C ALA A 134 -8.59 3.61 -9.37
N TRP A 135 -8.52 2.42 -8.78
CA TRP A 135 -9.68 1.61 -8.44
C TRP A 135 -10.64 2.37 -7.52
N HIS A 136 -10.12 2.93 -6.43
CA HIS A 136 -10.92 3.68 -5.45
C HIS A 136 -11.58 4.90 -6.09
N LYS A 137 -10.87 5.63 -6.95
CA LYS A 137 -11.44 6.76 -7.70
C LYS A 137 -12.61 6.33 -8.59
N LYS A 138 -12.50 5.17 -9.27
CA LYS A 138 -13.59 4.63 -10.10
C LYS A 138 -14.77 4.17 -9.24
N GLN A 139 -14.51 3.58 -8.07
CA GLN A 139 -15.53 3.19 -7.11
C GLN A 139 -16.38 4.40 -6.66
N LEU A 140 -15.74 5.52 -6.27
CA LEU A 140 -16.44 6.75 -5.90
C LEU A 140 -17.25 7.37 -7.06
N ALA A 141 -16.72 7.29 -8.29
CA ALA A 141 -17.43 7.79 -9.48
C ALA A 141 -18.71 6.99 -9.79
N ASN A 142 -18.74 5.70 -9.45
CA ASN A 142 -19.94 4.88 -9.63
C ASN A 142 -21.00 5.16 -8.56
N VAL A 143 -20.59 5.40 -7.31
CA VAL A 143 -21.51 5.74 -6.21
C VAL A 143 -22.20 7.09 -6.44
N SER A 144 -21.52 8.06 -7.07
CA SER A 144 -22.09 9.39 -7.35
C SER A 144 -23.05 9.43 -8.55
N ARG A 145 -23.23 8.32 -9.27
CA ARG A 145 -24.08 8.20 -10.46
C ARG A 145 -25.32 7.35 -10.26
N GLY A 146 -25.48 6.70 -9.11
CA GLY A 146 -26.65 5.92 -8.71
C GLY A 146 -27.38 6.62 -7.58
#